data_AF-A0A9E3EBU8-F1
#
_entry.id   AF-A0A9E3EBU8-F1
#
_cell.length_a   1.000
_cell.length_b   1.000
_cell.length_c   1.000
_cell.angle_alpha   90.00
_cell.angle_beta   90.00
_cell.angle_gamma   90.00
#
_symmetry.space_group_name_H-M   'P 1'
#
loop_
_entity.id
_entity.type
_entity.pdbx_description
1 polymer ?
#
loop_
_entity_poly.entity_id
_entity_poly.type
_entity_poly.pdbx_seq_one_letter_code
_entity_poly.pdbx_strand_id
1 'polypeptide(L)'
;MSDKRGPIRLGIGGWTFAPWRGVFYPDDLAQKNELAYASRRLTAIEINATYYGSQKVESWRKWAGETPDGFVFTVKGSRFTTNRRVLAEAGESIDRFFGQGLLELGPKLGPVLWQFAPTKKFDEADFGAFLELLPRKIGDQAIRHCVEVRHDSFCTPAFAALLRRFEVPVVFADHHDYPALADVTGDFVY
;
A
#
# COMPACT_ATOMS: atom_id res chain seq x y z
N MET A 1 26.08 -6.02 -17.47
CA MET A 1 24.67 -5.93 -17.07
C MET A 1 24.66 -6.00 -15.55
N SER A 2 24.31 -4.92 -14.86
CA SER A 2 24.22 -4.96 -13.38
C SER A 2 23.12 -5.96 -13.01
N ASP A 3 23.45 -6.89 -12.13
CA ASP A 3 22.53 -7.87 -11.57
C ASP A 3 21.45 -7.11 -10.79
N LYS A 4 20.35 -6.73 -11.47
CA LYS A 4 19.22 -5.99 -10.88
C LYS A 4 18.40 -6.92 -9.98
N ARG A 5 19.01 -7.49 -8.95
CA ARG A 5 18.32 -8.29 -7.93
C ARG A 5 17.90 -7.37 -6.79
N GLY A 6 16.63 -7.01 -6.77
CA GLY A 6 15.98 -6.43 -5.60
C GLY A 6 15.59 -7.51 -4.59
N PRO A 7 15.49 -7.20 -3.29
CA PRO A 7 15.00 -8.15 -2.30
C PRO A 7 13.52 -8.49 -2.55
N ILE A 8 13.17 -9.77 -2.53
CA ILE A 8 11.78 -10.22 -2.52
C ILE A 8 11.27 -10.15 -1.08
N ARG A 9 10.13 -9.49 -0.89
CA ARG A 9 9.47 -9.39 0.41
C ARG A 9 8.16 -10.14 0.40
N LEU A 10 8.01 -11.04 1.35
CA LEU A 10 6.82 -11.85 1.59
C LEU A 10 6.13 -11.42 2.88
N GLY A 11 4.80 -11.31 2.81
CA GLY A 11 3.99 -10.67 3.83
C GLY A 11 2.50 -11.00 3.76
N ILE A 12 1.74 -10.35 4.64
CA ILE A 12 0.30 -10.55 4.83
C ILE A 12 -0.45 -9.22 4.97
N GLY A 13 -1.75 -9.24 4.68
CA GLY A 13 -2.65 -8.08 4.71
C GLY A 13 -3.15 -7.68 6.10
N GLY A 14 -2.27 -7.38 7.05
CA GLY A 14 -2.60 -7.10 8.46
C GLY A 14 -2.13 -8.23 9.39
N TRP A 15 -2.33 -8.09 10.70
CA TRP A 15 -1.80 -9.06 11.68
C TRP A 15 -2.75 -9.39 12.84
N THR A 16 -3.99 -8.91 12.78
CA THR A 16 -4.97 -9.16 13.84
C THR A 16 -6.09 -10.03 13.30
N PHE A 17 -5.87 -11.35 13.30
CA PHE A 17 -6.82 -12.33 12.75
C PHE A 17 -7.10 -13.43 13.77
N ALA A 18 -8.28 -13.39 14.40
CA ALA A 18 -8.65 -14.38 15.41
C ALA A 18 -8.53 -15.85 14.93
N PRO A 19 -8.89 -16.20 13.67
CA PRO A 19 -8.73 -17.57 13.17
C PRO A 19 -7.29 -18.06 13.05
N TRP A 20 -6.29 -17.18 13.18
CA TRP A 20 -4.87 -17.56 13.08
C TRP A 20 -4.27 -17.97 14.42
N ARG A 21 -4.99 -17.79 15.53
CA ARG A 21 -4.57 -18.23 16.86
C ARG A 21 -4.70 -19.75 16.97
N GLY A 22 -3.62 -20.40 17.38
CA GLY A 22 -3.47 -21.86 17.37
C GLY A 22 -3.08 -22.46 16.00
N VAL A 23 -2.88 -21.62 14.98
CA VAL A 23 -2.44 -22.08 13.63
C VAL A 23 -1.14 -21.40 13.25
N PHE A 24 -1.14 -20.07 13.18
CA PHE A 24 0.06 -19.27 12.93
C PHE A 24 0.58 -18.64 14.22
N TYR A 25 -0.31 -18.13 15.08
CA TYR A 25 0.06 -17.60 16.39
C TYR A 25 -0.01 -18.71 17.45
N PRO A 26 0.96 -18.80 18.37
CA PRO A 26 0.90 -19.71 19.52
C PRO A 26 -0.34 -19.46 20.38
N ASP A 27 -0.84 -20.50 21.03
CA ASP A 27 -2.07 -20.45 21.85
C ASP A 27 -1.97 -19.46 23.02
N ASP A 28 -0.79 -19.30 23.60
CA ASP A 28 -0.51 -18.43 24.74
C ASP A 28 -0.02 -17.03 24.33
N LEU A 29 0.03 -16.73 23.03
CA LEU A 29 0.47 -15.42 22.54
C LEU A 29 -0.59 -14.36 22.83
N ALA A 30 -0.27 -13.41 23.72
CA ALA A 30 -1.11 -12.25 23.93
C ALA A 30 -1.28 -11.45 22.62
N GLN A 31 -2.52 -11.07 22.27
CA GLN A 31 -2.84 -10.35 21.02
C GLN A 31 -1.94 -9.15 20.74
N LYS A 32 -1.59 -8.37 21.78
CA LYS A 32 -0.71 -7.20 21.66
C LYS A 32 0.68 -7.51 21.10
N ASN A 33 1.10 -8.78 21.14
CA ASN A 33 2.39 -9.26 20.64
C ASN A 33 2.28 -9.91 19.24
N GLU A 34 1.09 -9.98 18.62
CA GLU A 34 0.89 -10.61 17.30
C GLU A 34 1.76 -9.94 16.21
N LEU A 35 1.94 -8.61 16.24
CA LEU A 35 2.82 -7.91 15.31
C LEU A 35 4.30 -8.28 15.51
N ALA A 36 4.77 -8.23 16.76
CA ALA A 36 6.15 -8.60 17.09
C ALA A 36 6.45 -10.05 16.69
N TYR A 37 5.49 -10.96 16.88
CA TYR A 37 5.61 -12.36 16.47
C TYR A 37 5.64 -12.52 14.94
N ALA A 38 4.68 -11.92 14.22
CA ALA A 38 4.55 -12.04 12.78
C ALA A 38 5.75 -11.42 12.04
N SER A 39 6.22 -10.26 12.50
CA SER A 39 7.37 -9.55 11.90
C SER A 39 8.71 -10.26 12.04
N ARG A 40 8.82 -11.30 12.89
CA ARG A 40 10.01 -12.17 12.98
C ARG A 40 9.96 -13.35 12.01
N ARG A 41 8.82 -13.58 11.35
CA ARG A 41 8.60 -14.70 10.40
C ARG A 41 8.36 -14.22 8.96
N LEU A 42 7.97 -12.97 8.81
CA LEU A 42 7.71 -12.32 7.54
C LEU A 42 8.67 -11.14 7.35
N THR A 43 8.77 -10.67 6.11
CA THR A 43 9.67 -9.57 5.75
C THR A 43 8.93 -8.27 5.44
N ALA A 44 7.61 -8.37 5.24
CA ALA A 44 6.72 -7.24 5.15
C ALA A 44 5.32 -7.55 5.68
N ILE A 45 4.56 -6.53 6.06
CA ILE A 45 3.13 -6.62 6.40
C ILE A 45 2.43 -5.35 5.90
N GLU A 46 1.22 -5.48 5.36
CA GLU A 46 0.39 -4.35 4.97
C GLU A 46 -0.44 -3.82 6.15
N ILE A 47 -0.34 -2.52 6.42
CA ILE A 47 -1.22 -1.83 7.36
C ILE A 47 -2.53 -1.51 6.65
N ASN A 48 -3.59 -2.22 7.02
CA ASN A 48 -4.93 -2.08 6.43
C ASN A 48 -5.89 -1.21 7.25
N ALA A 49 -5.58 -0.93 8.52
CA ALA A 49 -6.44 -0.15 9.40
C ALA A 49 -6.68 1.28 8.88
N THR A 50 -5.71 1.85 8.16
CA THR A 50 -5.77 3.19 7.54
C THR A 50 -6.82 3.32 6.45
N TYR A 51 -7.21 2.22 5.80
CA TYR A 51 -8.31 2.24 4.83
C TYR A 51 -9.63 2.65 5.49
N TYR A 52 -9.83 2.26 6.75
CA TYR A 52 -11.07 2.47 7.49
C TYR A 52 -11.05 3.73 8.36
N GLY A 53 -9.90 4.12 8.91
CA GLY A 53 -9.81 5.26 9.81
C GLY A 53 -8.39 5.74 10.08
N SER A 54 -8.29 6.99 10.54
CA SER A 54 -7.00 7.58 10.85
C SER A 54 -6.34 6.92 12.06
N GLN A 55 -5.02 6.85 12.01
CA GLN A 55 -4.19 6.30 13.08
C GLN A 55 -3.57 7.41 13.91
N LYS A 56 -3.30 7.14 15.19
CA LYS A 56 -2.58 8.06 16.06
C LYS A 56 -1.08 7.95 15.80
N VAL A 57 -0.34 9.05 15.99
CA VAL A 57 1.13 9.10 15.85
C VAL A 57 1.80 8.03 16.72
N GLU A 58 1.29 7.78 17.94
CA GLU A 58 1.80 6.77 18.85
C GLU A 58 1.65 5.34 18.30
N SER A 59 0.61 5.07 17.51
CA SER A 59 0.41 3.76 16.87
C SER A 59 1.50 3.50 15.83
N TRP A 60 1.83 4.49 15.01
CA TRP A 60 2.91 4.38 14.02
C TRP A 60 4.27 4.15 14.67
N ARG A 61 4.60 4.95 15.70
CA ARG A 61 5.85 4.78 16.48
C ARG A 61 5.93 3.40 17.13
N LYS A 62 4.82 2.92 17.68
CA LYS A 62 4.75 1.58 18.27
C LYS A 62 4.99 0.48 17.23
N TRP A 63 4.32 0.52 16.07
CA TRP A 63 4.53 -0.46 15.01
C TRP A 63 5.96 -0.45 14.47
N ALA A 64 6.55 0.74 14.31
CA ALA A 64 7.95 0.88 13.95
C ALA A 64 8.87 0.23 15.01
N GLY A 65 8.60 0.43 16.30
CA GLY A 65 9.42 -0.10 17.39
C GLY A 65 9.30 -1.61 17.63
N GLU A 66 8.17 -2.24 17.31
CA GLU A 66 7.93 -3.68 17.58
C GLU A 66 8.53 -4.62 16.52
N THR A 67 8.90 -4.08 15.36
CA THR A 67 9.40 -4.86 14.21
C THR A 67 10.92 -4.83 14.10
N PRO A 68 11.59 -5.82 13.48
CA PRO A 68 13.04 -5.81 13.29
C PRO A 68 13.49 -4.69 12.35
N ASP A 69 14.79 -4.38 12.37
CA ASP A 69 15.41 -3.61 11.31
C ASP A 69 15.31 -4.33 9.96
N GLY A 70 15.21 -3.55 8.88
CA GLY A 70 15.01 -4.08 7.54
C GLY A 70 13.62 -4.64 7.25
N PHE A 71 12.71 -4.72 8.23
CA PHE A 71 11.29 -5.03 8.02
C PHE A 71 10.58 -3.88 7.29
N VAL A 72 9.58 -4.19 6.45
CA VAL A 72 8.84 -3.18 5.69
C VAL A 72 7.35 -3.24 5.96
N PHE A 73 6.73 -2.09 6.16
CA PHE A 73 5.29 -1.95 6.12
C PHE A 73 4.85 -1.38 4.78
N THR A 74 3.93 -2.04 4.10
CA THR A 74 3.13 -1.39 3.07
C THR A 74 1.93 -0.75 3.75
N VAL A 75 1.38 0.33 3.20
CA VAL A 75 0.26 1.03 3.85
C VAL A 75 -0.88 1.18 2.87
N LYS A 76 -2.06 0.70 3.24
CA LYS A 76 -3.24 0.91 2.41
C LYS A 76 -3.74 2.35 2.54
N GLY A 77 -3.87 3.03 1.42
CA GLY A 77 -4.43 4.37 1.33
C GLY A 77 -5.85 4.43 1.89
N SER A 78 -6.22 5.60 2.39
CA SER A 78 -7.56 5.83 2.95
C SER A 78 -8.64 5.71 1.88
N ARG A 79 -9.75 5.02 2.18
CA ARG A 79 -10.91 4.91 1.25
C ARG A 79 -11.49 6.26 0.83
N PHE A 80 -11.28 7.32 1.64
CA PHE A 80 -11.72 8.68 1.32
C PHE A 80 -10.95 9.30 0.14
N THR A 81 -9.80 8.73 -0.22
CA THR A 81 -9.02 9.12 -1.41
C THR A 81 -9.50 8.37 -2.65
N THR A 82 -9.66 7.04 -2.57
CA THR A 82 -9.90 6.19 -3.75
C THR A 82 -11.37 5.98 -4.11
N ASN A 83 -12.30 6.15 -3.17
CA ASN A 83 -13.75 6.01 -3.43
C ASN A 83 -14.41 7.31 -3.90
N ARG A 84 -13.62 8.33 -4.27
CA ARG A 84 -14.13 9.60 -4.79
C ARG A 84 -14.82 9.40 -6.13
N ARG A 85 -15.86 10.19 -6.41
CA ARG A 85 -16.50 10.21 -7.74
C ARG A 85 -15.52 10.76 -8.79
N VAL A 86 -14.87 11.88 -8.47
CA VAL A 86 -13.82 12.53 -9.26
C VAL A 86 -12.52 12.41 -8.46
N LEU A 87 -11.54 11.66 -8.97
CA LEU A 87 -10.29 11.38 -8.28
C LEU A 87 -9.39 12.63 -8.20
N ALA A 88 -9.50 13.54 -9.17
CA ALA A 88 -8.79 14.83 -9.16
C ALA A 88 -9.12 15.71 -7.93
N GLU A 89 -10.20 15.42 -7.20
CA GLU A 89 -10.60 16.13 -5.98
C GLU A 89 -10.07 15.46 -4.69
N ALA A 90 -9.17 14.48 -4.80
CA ALA A 90 -8.69 13.72 -3.65
C ALA A 90 -7.65 14.48 -2.78
N GLY A 91 -7.17 15.65 -3.21
CA GLY A 91 -6.01 16.35 -2.63
C GLY A 91 -6.09 16.51 -1.10
N GLU A 92 -7.17 17.10 -0.58
CA GLU A 92 -7.34 17.29 0.86
C GLU A 92 -7.36 15.95 1.64
N SER A 93 -7.90 14.89 1.04
CA SER A 93 -7.89 13.55 1.66
C SER A 93 -6.53 12.90 1.63
N ILE A 94 -5.72 13.18 0.61
CA ILE A 94 -4.32 12.75 0.51
C ILE A 94 -3.49 13.49 1.56
N ASP A 95 -3.64 14.81 1.68
CA ASP A 95 -2.95 15.63 2.70
C ASP A 95 -3.28 15.13 4.11
N ARG A 96 -4.58 14.93 4.38
CA ARG A 96 -5.03 14.37 5.66
C ARG A 96 -4.53 12.95 5.90
N PHE A 97 -4.33 12.14 4.86
CA PHE A 97 -3.78 10.79 5.01
C PHE A 97 -2.30 10.85 5.42
N PHE A 98 -1.50 11.67 4.74
CA PHE A 98 -0.08 11.82 5.06
C PHE A 98 0.18 12.54 6.38
N GLY A 99 -0.74 13.39 6.82
CA GLY A 99 -0.68 14.09 8.12
C GLY A 99 -0.87 13.21 9.37
N GLN A 100 -1.10 11.89 9.24
CA GLN A 100 -1.44 11.02 10.39
C GLN A 100 -0.22 10.46 11.14
N GLY A 101 0.99 10.77 10.71
CA GLY A 101 2.22 10.22 11.31
C GLY A 101 2.77 8.99 10.62
N LEU A 102 2.34 8.67 9.39
CA LEU A 102 2.88 7.56 8.59
C LEU A 102 4.41 7.60 8.45
N LEU A 103 5.01 8.81 8.43
CA LEU A 103 6.46 8.99 8.35
C LEU A 103 7.21 8.48 9.59
N GLU A 104 6.54 8.24 10.72
CA GLU A 104 7.14 7.65 11.92
C GLU A 104 7.59 6.20 11.71
N LEU A 105 7.15 5.55 10.63
CA LEU A 105 7.71 4.26 10.19
C LEU A 105 9.16 4.38 9.70
N GLY A 106 9.60 5.58 9.30
CA GLY A 106 10.97 5.87 8.87
C GLY A 106 11.45 4.91 7.77
N PRO A 107 12.63 4.27 7.92
CA PRO A 107 13.17 3.33 6.94
C PRO A 107 12.28 2.10 6.66
N LYS A 108 11.32 1.81 7.54
CA LYS A 108 10.38 0.69 7.39
C LYS A 108 9.17 1.06 6.53
N LEU A 109 9.04 2.33 6.12
CA LEU A 109 7.98 2.76 5.22
C LEU A 109 8.21 2.20 3.81
N GLY A 110 7.36 1.25 3.44
CA GLY A 110 7.20 0.72 2.10
C GLY A 110 6.25 1.56 1.24
N PRO A 111 5.79 0.99 0.11
CA PRO A 111 4.83 1.67 -0.76
C PRO A 111 3.46 1.88 -0.08
N VAL A 112 2.80 2.96 -0.48
CA VAL A 112 1.39 3.22 -0.20
C VAL A 112 0.55 2.61 -1.32
N LEU A 113 -0.33 1.66 -0.96
CA LEU A 113 -1.26 1.00 -1.87
C LEU A 113 -2.55 1.82 -2.01
N TRP A 114 -2.84 2.31 -3.20
CA TRP A 114 -4.11 2.93 -3.55
C TRP A 114 -5.02 1.93 -4.26
N GLN A 115 -5.88 1.28 -3.50
CA GLN A 115 -6.85 0.32 -4.03
C GLN A 115 -8.16 1.03 -4.40
N PHE A 116 -8.61 0.85 -5.65
CA PHE A 116 -9.83 1.43 -6.19
C PHE A 116 -10.99 0.45 -6.17
N ALA A 117 -12.20 0.97 -5.95
CA ALA A 117 -13.41 0.16 -5.99
C ALA A 117 -13.65 -0.42 -7.40
N PRO A 118 -14.28 -1.60 -7.53
CA PRO A 118 -14.60 -2.21 -8.83
C PRO A 118 -15.57 -1.37 -9.68
N THR A 119 -16.28 -0.43 -9.08
CA THR A 119 -17.17 0.51 -9.81
C THR A 119 -16.42 1.67 -10.45
N LYS A 120 -15.15 1.91 -10.09
CA LYS A 120 -14.34 2.96 -10.69
C LYS A 120 -13.91 2.53 -12.08
N LYS A 121 -14.31 3.30 -13.10
CA LYS A 121 -13.86 3.09 -14.47
C LYS A 121 -12.63 3.97 -14.76
N PHE A 122 -11.72 3.44 -15.58
CA PHE A 122 -10.62 4.22 -16.13
C PHE A 122 -11.14 5.42 -16.92
N ASP A 123 -10.68 6.59 -16.50
CA ASP A 123 -10.71 7.86 -17.20
C ASP A 123 -9.28 8.39 -17.10
N GLU A 124 -8.61 8.52 -18.24
CA GLU A 124 -7.17 8.85 -18.27
C GLU A 124 -6.88 10.21 -17.64
N ALA A 125 -7.77 11.20 -17.85
CA ALA A 125 -7.56 12.54 -17.34
C ALA A 125 -7.79 12.60 -15.82
N ASP A 126 -8.87 12.00 -15.33
CA ASP A 126 -9.17 11.97 -13.88
C ASP A 126 -8.14 11.14 -13.11
N PHE A 127 -7.74 9.99 -13.64
CA PHE A 127 -6.74 9.14 -13.01
C PHE A 127 -5.34 9.78 -13.07
N GLY A 128 -4.98 10.43 -14.18
CA GLY A 128 -3.73 11.18 -14.30
C GLY A 128 -3.66 12.32 -13.28
N ALA A 129 -4.72 13.10 -13.14
CA ALA A 129 -4.80 14.16 -12.13
C ALA A 129 -4.66 13.61 -10.70
N PHE A 130 -5.23 12.43 -10.40
CA PHE A 130 -4.99 11.77 -9.12
C PHE A 130 -3.52 11.44 -8.87
N LEU A 131 -2.82 10.90 -9.89
CA LEU A 131 -1.40 10.58 -9.77
C LEU A 131 -0.54 11.85 -9.57
N GLU A 132 -0.94 12.99 -10.12
CA GLU A 132 -0.28 14.29 -9.90
C GLU A 132 -0.40 14.78 -8.46
N LEU A 133 -1.47 14.41 -7.75
CA LEU A 133 -1.68 14.76 -6.34
C LEU A 133 -0.80 13.94 -5.38
N LEU A 134 -0.22 12.82 -5.84
CA LEU A 134 0.55 11.94 -4.97
C LEU A 134 1.93 12.54 -4.66
N PRO A 135 2.27 12.78 -3.37
CA PRO A 135 3.54 13.40 -3.04
C PRO A 135 4.69 12.40 -3.25
N ARG A 136 5.65 12.73 -4.13
CA ARG A 136 6.85 11.88 -4.34
C ARG A 136 7.82 11.88 -3.16
N LYS A 137 7.78 12.93 -2.33
CA LYS A 137 8.65 13.13 -1.17
C LYS A 137 7.92 13.96 -0.12
N ILE A 138 8.12 13.65 1.16
CA ILE A 138 7.69 14.49 2.29
C ILE A 138 8.89 14.70 3.20
N GLY A 139 9.34 15.96 3.31
CA GLY A 139 10.63 16.27 3.94
C GLY A 139 11.77 15.58 3.22
N ASP A 140 12.50 14.71 3.93
CA ASP A 140 13.57 13.87 3.36
C ASP A 140 13.15 12.44 2.99
N GLN A 141 11.93 12.06 3.33
CA GLN A 141 11.40 10.73 3.07
C GLN A 141 10.83 10.64 1.65
N ALA A 142 11.42 9.78 0.81
CA ALA A 142 10.80 9.38 -0.45
C ALA A 142 9.54 8.56 -0.18
N ILE A 143 8.47 8.83 -0.94
CA ILE A 143 7.21 8.12 -0.84
C ILE A 143 7.01 7.31 -2.12
N ARG A 144 6.83 6.00 -1.95
CA ARG A 144 6.50 5.09 -3.05
C ARG A 144 5.01 4.84 -3.06
N HIS A 145 4.43 4.74 -4.24
CA HIS A 145 3.02 4.46 -4.43
C HIS A 145 2.84 3.27 -5.35
N CYS A 146 1.78 2.50 -5.16
CA CYS A 146 1.27 1.55 -6.13
C CYS A 146 -0.25 1.66 -6.20
N VAL A 147 -0.84 1.18 -7.30
CA VAL A 147 -2.30 1.22 -7.52
C VAL A 147 -2.83 -0.18 -7.75
N GLU A 148 -3.97 -0.52 -7.14
CA GLU A 148 -4.71 -1.74 -7.43
C GLU A 148 -6.08 -1.35 -8.00
N VAL A 149 -6.32 -1.72 -9.25
CA VAL A 149 -7.58 -1.45 -9.96
C VAL A 149 -8.35 -2.75 -10.16
N ARG A 150 -9.67 -2.65 -10.21
CA ARG A 150 -10.57 -3.82 -10.15
C ARG A 150 -11.62 -3.85 -11.26
N HIS A 151 -11.45 -3.01 -12.28
CA HIS A 151 -12.41 -2.86 -13.37
C HIS A 151 -11.71 -3.03 -14.72
N ASP A 152 -12.32 -3.78 -15.63
CA ASP A 152 -11.70 -4.16 -16.92
C ASP A 152 -11.37 -2.97 -17.82
N SER A 153 -12.02 -1.83 -17.64
CA SER A 153 -11.68 -0.63 -18.42
C SER A 153 -10.27 -0.11 -18.19
N PHE A 154 -9.57 -0.57 -17.15
CA PHE A 154 -8.14 -0.32 -16.94
C PHE A 154 -7.22 -1.23 -17.78
N CYS A 155 -7.74 -2.31 -18.39
CA CYS A 155 -6.98 -3.24 -19.23
C CYS A 155 -6.70 -2.64 -20.62
N THR A 156 -5.94 -1.55 -20.65
CA THR A 156 -5.60 -0.82 -21.88
C THR A 156 -4.12 -0.42 -21.88
N PRO A 157 -3.48 -0.35 -23.06
CA PRO A 157 -2.11 0.17 -23.16
C PRO A 157 -1.96 1.60 -22.64
N ALA A 158 -3.02 2.43 -22.76
CA ALA A 158 -3.03 3.79 -22.27
C ALA A 158 -2.85 3.87 -20.75
N PHE A 159 -3.50 2.99 -20.00
CA PHE A 159 -3.32 2.91 -18.55
C PHE A 159 -1.89 2.53 -18.16
N ALA A 160 -1.32 1.49 -18.79
CA ALA A 160 0.06 1.09 -18.54
C ALA A 160 1.06 2.20 -18.92
N ALA A 161 0.82 2.92 -20.03
CA ALA A 161 1.63 4.05 -20.44
C ALA A 161 1.54 5.23 -19.45
N LEU A 162 0.35 5.54 -18.95
CA LEU A 162 0.14 6.55 -17.92
C LEU A 162 0.94 6.20 -16.66
N LEU A 163 0.82 4.98 -16.14
CA LEU A 163 1.55 4.55 -14.95
C LEU A 163 3.07 4.61 -15.11
N ARG A 164 3.60 4.23 -16.28
CA ARG A 164 5.04 4.35 -16.59
C ARG A 164 5.53 5.80 -16.57
N ARG A 165 4.71 6.77 -17.02
CA ARG A 165 5.06 8.20 -16.95
C ARG A 165 5.16 8.71 -15.51
N PHE A 166 4.37 8.15 -14.61
CA PHE A 166 4.37 8.51 -13.19
C PHE A 166 5.28 7.62 -12.33
N GLU A 167 5.87 6.57 -12.92
CA GLU A 167 6.69 5.56 -12.22
C GLU A 167 5.92 4.87 -11.07
N VAL A 168 4.63 4.63 -11.26
CA VAL A 168 3.74 4.01 -10.25
C VAL A 168 3.41 2.58 -10.67
N PRO A 169 3.85 1.56 -9.93
CA PRO A 169 3.46 0.18 -10.19
C PRO A 169 1.95 -0.04 -10.10
N VAL A 170 1.41 -0.77 -11.08
CA VAL A 170 0.14 -1.49 -10.90
C VAL A 170 0.40 -2.76 -10.10
N VAL A 171 -0.48 -3.05 -9.14
CA VAL A 171 -0.46 -4.29 -8.37
C VAL A 171 -0.89 -5.45 -9.25
N PHE A 172 -0.11 -6.53 -9.25
CA PHE A 172 -0.57 -7.80 -9.78
C PHE A 172 -1.47 -8.48 -8.73
N ALA A 173 -2.78 -8.44 -8.96
CA ALA A 173 -3.76 -9.09 -8.09
C ALA A 173 -4.30 -10.36 -8.77
N ASP A 174 -4.04 -11.52 -8.18
CA ASP A 174 -4.71 -12.77 -8.55
C ASP A 174 -6.06 -12.85 -7.82
N HIS A 175 -7.15 -12.64 -8.55
CA HIS A 175 -8.50 -12.63 -8.00
C HIS A 175 -9.49 -13.17 -9.02
N HIS A 176 -10.44 -14.00 -8.58
CA HIS A 176 -11.42 -14.63 -9.45
C HIS A 176 -12.27 -13.66 -10.29
N ASP A 177 -12.64 -12.51 -9.73
CA ASP A 177 -13.52 -11.53 -10.39
C ASP A 177 -12.81 -10.34 -11.07
N TYR A 178 -11.53 -10.08 -10.76
CA TYR A 178 -10.89 -8.81 -11.12
C TYR A 178 -9.73 -9.01 -12.10
N PRO A 179 -9.42 -8.02 -12.95
CA PRO A 179 -8.36 -8.17 -13.93
C PRO A 179 -6.99 -8.33 -13.28
N ALA A 180 -6.19 -9.25 -13.83
CA ALA A 180 -4.79 -9.39 -13.48
C ALA A 180 -3.93 -8.57 -14.47
N LEU A 181 -3.35 -7.47 -13.99
CA LEU A 181 -2.48 -6.59 -14.77
C LEU A 181 -1.02 -6.88 -14.42
N ALA A 182 -0.26 -7.43 -15.38
CA ALA A 182 1.13 -7.84 -15.19
C ALA A 182 2.16 -6.88 -15.80
N ASP A 183 1.72 -5.71 -16.28
CA ASP A 183 2.60 -4.68 -16.81
C ASP A 183 3.57 -4.17 -15.73
N VAL A 184 4.87 -4.21 -16.03
CA VAL A 184 5.87 -3.53 -15.20
C VAL A 184 5.81 -2.03 -15.51
N THR A 185 5.35 -1.24 -14.54
CA THR A 185 5.14 0.21 -14.69
C THR A 185 5.96 1.09 -13.74
N GLY A 186 6.78 0.49 -12.88
CA GLY A 186 7.71 1.22 -11.99
C GLY A 186 8.95 0.41 -11.65
N ASP A 187 9.67 0.84 -10.62
CA ASP A 187 10.95 0.27 -10.18
C ASP A 187 10.81 -0.92 -9.21
N PHE A 188 9.58 -1.23 -8.78
CA PHE A 188 9.24 -2.44 -8.03
C PHE A 188 7.97 -3.10 -8.58
N VAL A 189 7.76 -4.36 -8.19
CA VAL A 189 6.52 -5.12 -8.43
C VAL A 189 5.84 -5.33 -7.07
N TYR A 190 4.52 -5.20 -7.05
CA TYR A 190 3.67 -5.44 -5.88
C TYR A 190 2.65 -6.52 -6.21
#